data_AF-A0A7C2TQ39-F1
#
_entry.id   AF-A0A7C2TQ39-F1
#
_cell.length_a   1.000
_cell.length_b   1.000
_cell.length_c   1.000
_cell.angle_alpha   90.00
_cell.angle_beta   90.00
_cell.angle_gamma   90.00
#
_symmetry.space_group_name_H-M   'P 1'
#
loop_
_entity.id
_entity.type
_entity.pdbx_description
1 polymer ?
#
loop_
_entity_poly.entity_id
_entity_poly.type
_entity_poly.pdbx_seq_one_letter_code
_entity_poly.pdbx_strand_id
1 'polypeptide(L)'
;MDRSSGRILIAGNQGEQVVIWPVFIFEPLDTRAAPAMLRHLAVKFWPDVRWQSPQSVSPTAVRMQGQQQDRVATALLTWITSAKGTAAYVYGLAAPQSVYHQSEETFATLLKSFRLIGTPTEEPRSLRYVTWQDPRENAFSVEIPQGWKASGGLFRFASVDIRPALEVISPDGKIRITGGDAEIPAFAVPNQMLEWTGFREGSWYSPGYGVTLMVRRYVGGTDFAREYALTKATRGCAEARITEARDRPEAVQAINALARQYDVPGFSTQWTAGEVAFTCRREGQPLHGYYFAATKVSQAYQTAVWNVELLYGYLSASDKVAEAQAALEHLLATFQLNPQWVRMQQNLTAATSQIVTRTHQEISNIISSAYWTRQSVQDELGRRRSNAILGVEDVIDPLTGRELKVESGSNYYWVDHRERIVGTETDVRPSLDFRQLIRLP
;
A
#
# COMPACT_ATOMS: atom_id res chain seq x y z
N MET A 1 -16.87 -0.32 -14.74
CA MET A 1 -16.10 -0.21 -13.48
C MET A 1 -15.41 1.15 -13.44
N ASP A 2 -15.52 1.88 -12.33
CA ASP A 2 -14.80 3.12 -12.09
C ASP A 2 -13.36 2.79 -11.67
N ARG A 3 -12.40 3.23 -12.49
CA ARG A 3 -10.97 2.93 -12.34
C ARG A 3 -10.33 3.55 -11.09
N SER A 4 -10.95 4.56 -10.49
CA SER A 4 -10.43 5.24 -9.30
C SER A 4 -10.90 4.63 -7.99
N SER A 5 -12.09 4.03 -7.97
CA SER A 5 -12.74 3.54 -6.76
C SER A 5 -12.96 2.02 -6.71
N GLY A 6 -12.73 1.31 -7.83
CA GLY A 6 -13.01 -0.12 -7.95
C GLY A 6 -14.50 -0.45 -8.03
N ARG A 7 -15.37 0.57 -8.07
CA ARG A 7 -16.83 0.42 -8.05
C ARG A 7 -17.36 -0.10 -9.39
N ILE A 8 -18.23 -1.09 -9.33
CA ILE A 8 -18.97 -1.63 -10.47
C ILE A 8 -20.39 -1.07 -10.40
N LEU A 9 -20.88 -0.57 -11.54
CA LEU A 9 -22.22 -0.01 -11.68
C LEU A 9 -22.88 -0.66 -12.88
N ILE A 10 -24.04 -1.26 -12.65
CA ILE A 10 -24.84 -2.00 -13.63
C ILE A 10 -26.19 -1.29 -13.69
N ALA A 11 -26.69 -1.01 -14.89
CA ALA A 11 -28.00 -0.41 -15.10
C ALA A 11 -28.88 -1.37 -15.89
N GLY A 12 -30.15 -1.49 -15.48
CA GLY A 12 -31.17 -2.24 -16.21
C GLY A 12 -31.99 -1.34 -17.14
N ASN A 13 -32.74 -1.97 -18.04
CA ASN A 13 -33.48 -1.29 -19.11
C ASN A 13 -34.76 -0.59 -18.61
N GLN A 14 -35.21 -0.89 -17.39
CA GLN A 14 -36.40 -0.31 -16.78
C GLN A 14 -36.05 0.63 -15.61
N GLY A 15 -34.79 1.09 -15.57
CA GLY A 15 -34.31 2.03 -14.56
C GLY A 15 -33.74 1.36 -13.31
N GLU A 16 -33.51 0.05 -13.33
CA GLU A 16 -32.77 -0.68 -12.30
C GLU A 16 -31.31 -0.20 -12.24
N GLN A 17 -30.73 -0.21 -11.06
CA GLN A 17 -29.34 0.10 -10.80
C GLN A 17 -28.79 -0.84 -9.75
N VAL A 18 -27.66 -1.46 -10.04
CA VAL A 18 -26.88 -2.27 -9.11
C VAL A 18 -25.49 -1.65 -8.97
N VAL A 19 -25.07 -1.44 -7.73
CA VAL A 19 -23.73 -1.01 -7.36
C VAL A 19 -23.08 -2.14 -6.59
N ILE A 20 -21.87 -2.52 -6.99
CA ILE A 20 -21.01 -3.44 -6.25
C ILE A 20 -19.70 -2.73 -5.96
N TRP A 21 -19.34 -2.61 -4.69
CA TRP A 21 -18.16 -1.89 -4.26
C TRP A 21 -17.34 -2.73 -3.27
N PRO A 22 -16.22 -3.33 -3.70
CA PRO A 22 -15.27 -3.92 -2.79
C PRO A 22 -14.54 -2.81 -2.03
N VAL A 23 -14.51 -2.89 -0.71
CA VAL A 23 -13.81 -1.93 0.17
C VAL A 23 -12.97 -2.68 1.19
N PHE A 24 -11.81 -2.13 1.51
CA PHE A 24 -11.01 -2.57 2.64
C PHE A 24 -11.09 -1.51 3.75
N ILE A 25 -11.36 -1.96 4.97
CA ILE A 25 -11.49 -1.13 6.16
C ILE A 25 -10.36 -1.53 7.11
N PHE A 26 -9.51 -0.59 7.50
CA PHE A 26 -8.33 -0.87 8.33
C PHE A 26 -8.67 -1.29 9.76
N GLU A 27 -9.89 -1.00 10.23
CA GLU A 27 -10.39 -1.39 11.54
C GLU A 27 -11.29 -2.62 11.46
N PRO A 28 -11.31 -3.46 12.51
CA PRO A 28 -12.22 -4.58 12.59
C PRO A 28 -13.66 -4.08 12.64
N LEU A 29 -14.44 -4.40 11.61
CA LEU A 29 -15.87 -4.13 11.57
C LEU A 29 -16.61 -5.18 12.41
N ASP A 30 -17.41 -4.70 13.36
CA ASP A 30 -18.31 -5.51 14.16
C ASP A 30 -19.78 -5.15 13.88
N THR A 31 -20.70 -5.87 14.51
CA THR A 31 -22.14 -5.66 14.34
C THR A 31 -22.65 -4.31 14.87
N ARG A 32 -21.83 -3.57 15.64
CA ARG A 32 -22.17 -2.22 16.15
C ARG A 32 -21.74 -1.13 15.18
N ALA A 33 -20.56 -1.29 14.56
CA ALA A 33 -19.98 -0.33 13.63
C ALA A 33 -20.53 -0.50 12.19
N ALA A 34 -20.84 -1.73 11.77
CA ALA A 34 -21.32 -2.03 10.42
C ALA A 34 -22.56 -1.22 9.98
N PRO A 35 -23.60 -1.00 10.82
CA PRO A 35 -24.75 -0.16 10.46
C PRO A 35 -24.37 1.28 10.08
N ALA A 36 -23.50 1.92 10.87
CA ALA A 36 -23.07 3.29 10.61
C ALA A 36 -22.24 3.37 9.32
N MET A 37 -21.39 2.37 9.09
CA MET A 37 -20.58 2.26 7.88
C MET A 37 -21.46 2.08 6.63
N LEU A 38 -22.44 1.18 6.66
CA LEU A 38 -23.38 0.99 5.55
C LEU A 38 -24.13 2.29 5.22
N ARG A 39 -24.60 3.03 6.24
CA ARG A 39 -25.27 4.32 6.04
C ARG A 39 -24.35 5.32 5.37
N HIS A 40 -23.10 5.46 5.83
CA HIS A 40 -22.14 6.39 5.24
C HIS A 40 -21.82 6.05 3.78
N LEU A 41 -21.65 4.76 3.46
CA LEU A 41 -21.27 4.32 2.11
C LEU A 41 -22.44 4.42 1.12
N ALA A 42 -23.68 4.12 1.53
CA ALA A 42 -24.81 4.16 0.61
C ALA A 42 -25.24 5.58 0.21
N VAL A 43 -25.04 6.58 1.07
CA VAL A 43 -25.26 8.00 0.71
C VAL A 43 -24.33 8.43 -0.44
N LYS A 44 -23.17 7.78 -0.60
CA LYS A 44 -22.27 8.02 -1.74
C LYS A 44 -22.80 7.42 -3.06
N PHE A 45 -23.73 6.47 -2.99
CA PHE A 45 -24.38 5.90 -4.18
C PHE A 45 -25.52 6.80 -4.64
N TRP A 46 -26.43 7.09 -3.71
CA TRP A 46 -27.64 7.85 -3.95
C TRP A 46 -27.87 8.80 -2.78
N PRO A 47 -27.40 10.07 -2.87
CA PRO A 47 -27.51 11.03 -1.78
C PRO A 47 -28.94 11.46 -1.50
N ASP A 48 -29.81 11.36 -2.51
CA ASP A 48 -31.21 11.80 -2.46
C ASP A 48 -32.17 10.70 -1.95
N VAL A 49 -31.67 9.48 -1.70
CA VAL A 49 -32.47 8.39 -1.13
C VAL A 49 -32.62 8.59 0.37
N ARG A 50 -33.87 8.53 0.84
CA ARG A 50 -34.18 8.50 2.27
C ARG A 50 -34.00 7.09 2.82
N TRP A 51 -32.86 6.86 3.45
CA TRP A 51 -32.51 5.57 4.06
C TRP A 51 -33.15 5.35 5.42
N GLN A 52 -33.67 4.14 5.64
CA GLN A 52 -34.15 3.66 6.92
C GLN A 52 -32.99 3.22 7.83
N SER A 53 -33.31 2.80 9.05
CA SER A 53 -32.33 2.22 9.97
C SER A 53 -31.80 0.88 9.44
N PRO A 54 -30.48 0.67 9.39
CA PRO A 54 -29.93 -0.62 9.02
C PRO A 54 -30.32 -1.70 10.01
N GLN A 55 -30.54 -2.90 9.48
CA GLN A 55 -30.91 -4.10 10.20
C GLN A 55 -29.86 -5.18 9.95
N SER A 56 -29.50 -5.91 11.01
CA SER A 56 -28.63 -7.08 10.88
C SER A 56 -29.35 -8.20 10.15
N VAL A 57 -28.71 -8.73 9.11
CA VAL A 57 -29.18 -9.90 8.36
C VAL A 57 -28.44 -11.15 8.82
N SER A 58 -27.16 -11.02 9.17
CA SER A 58 -26.34 -12.07 9.78
C SER A 58 -25.24 -11.44 10.64
N PRO A 59 -24.41 -12.24 11.37
CA PRO A 59 -23.27 -11.71 12.12
C PRO A 59 -22.25 -10.92 11.27
N THR A 60 -22.23 -11.15 9.95
CA THR A 60 -21.33 -10.51 8.99
C THR A 60 -22.07 -9.82 7.85
N ALA A 61 -23.36 -9.50 8.03
CA ALA A 61 -24.14 -8.77 7.05
C ALA A 61 -25.17 -7.82 7.67
N VAL A 62 -25.23 -6.59 7.19
CA VAL A 62 -26.25 -5.59 7.54
C VAL A 62 -26.90 -5.07 6.26
N ARG A 63 -28.21 -4.80 6.32
CA ARG A 63 -29.00 -4.30 5.19
C ARG A 63 -29.79 -3.08 5.61
N MET A 64 -30.00 -2.14 4.72
CA MET A 64 -30.96 -1.06 4.90
C MET A 64 -31.77 -0.81 3.63
N GLN A 65 -33.01 -0.38 3.80
CA GLN A 65 -33.90 0.01 2.71
C GLN A 65 -33.95 1.53 2.61
N GLY A 66 -34.25 2.04 1.44
CA GLY A 66 -34.42 3.45 1.17
C GLY A 66 -35.45 3.70 0.09
N GLN A 67 -35.98 4.93 0.06
CA GLN A 67 -36.94 5.36 -0.94
C GLN A 67 -36.60 6.75 -1.47
N GLN A 68 -36.83 6.97 -2.75
CA GLN A 68 -36.72 8.27 -3.41
C GLN A 68 -37.81 8.41 -4.47
N GLN A 69 -38.84 9.23 -4.20
CA GLN A 69 -39.98 9.39 -5.10
C GLN A 69 -40.60 8.03 -5.47
N ASP A 70 -40.55 7.64 -6.75
CA ASP A 70 -41.05 6.36 -7.27
C ASP A 70 -39.98 5.26 -7.30
N ARG A 71 -38.85 5.42 -6.59
CA ARG A 71 -37.76 4.44 -6.53
C ARG A 71 -37.63 3.82 -5.15
N VAL A 72 -37.45 2.52 -5.12
CA VAL A 72 -37.07 1.73 -3.94
C VAL A 72 -35.60 1.37 -4.07
N ALA A 73 -34.87 1.48 -2.96
CA ALA A 73 -33.47 1.12 -2.88
C ALA A 73 -33.21 0.19 -1.69
N THR A 74 -32.24 -0.69 -1.84
CA THR A 74 -31.70 -1.53 -0.78
C THR A 74 -30.18 -1.45 -0.82
N ALA A 75 -29.56 -1.19 0.31
CA ALA A 75 -28.12 -1.29 0.48
C ALA A 75 -27.79 -2.46 1.41
N LEU A 76 -26.73 -3.20 1.10
CA LEU A 76 -26.25 -4.34 1.88
C LEU A 76 -24.75 -4.20 2.07
N LEU A 77 -24.27 -4.42 3.28
CA LEU A 77 -22.84 -4.53 3.60
C LEU A 77 -22.59 -5.95 4.09
N THR A 78 -21.67 -6.67 3.45
CA THR A 78 -21.15 -7.95 3.94
C THR A 78 -19.66 -7.82 4.22
N TRP A 79 -19.14 -8.54 5.21
CA TRP A 79 -17.74 -8.39 5.56
C TRP A 79 -17.08 -9.65 6.12
N ILE A 80 -15.75 -9.67 6.06
CA ILE A 80 -14.89 -10.66 6.68
C ILE A 80 -13.80 -9.89 7.42
N THR A 81 -13.70 -10.11 8.73
CA THR A 81 -12.73 -9.43 9.59
C THR A 81 -11.53 -10.33 9.86
N SER A 82 -10.34 -9.74 9.80
CA SER A 82 -9.07 -10.36 10.15
C SER A 82 -8.27 -9.46 11.09
N ALA A 83 -7.13 -9.94 11.60
CA ALA A 83 -6.21 -9.13 12.38
C ALA A 83 -5.64 -7.92 11.61
N LYS A 84 -5.70 -7.93 10.27
CA LYS A 84 -5.15 -6.88 9.39
C LYS A 84 -6.20 -5.85 8.95
N GLY A 85 -7.45 -6.02 9.36
CA GLY A 85 -8.59 -5.21 8.94
C GLY A 85 -9.72 -6.06 8.37
N THR A 86 -10.73 -5.38 7.84
CA THR A 86 -11.96 -5.97 7.32
C THR A 86 -12.05 -5.77 5.81
N ALA A 87 -12.12 -6.87 5.08
CA ALA A 87 -12.57 -6.86 3.68
C ALA A 87 -14.10 -6.85 3.66
N ALA A 88 -14.71 -5.91 2.95
CA ALA A 88 -16.16 -5.79 2.88
C ALA A 88 -16.65 -5.53 1.45
N TYR A 89 -17.91 -5.89 1.21
CA TYR A 89 -18.64 -5.54 0.00
C TYR A 89 -19.82 -4.68 0.36
N VAL A 90 -19.92 -3.54 -0.31
CA VAL A 90 -21.11 -2.73 -0.31
C VAL A 90 -21.87 -2.98 -1.59
N TYR A 91 -23.13 -3.37 -1.44
CA TYR A 91 -24.07 -3.54 -2.53
C TYR A 91 -25.14 -2.45 -2.44
N GLY A 92 -25.48 -1.86 -3.57
CA GLY A 92 -26.64 -0.99 -3.73
C GLY A 92 -27.54 -1.55 -4.80
N LEU A 93 -28.83 -1.68 -4.52
CA LEU A 93 -29.87 -2.06 -5.47
C LEU A 93 -30.88 -0.93 -5.49
N ALA A 94 -31.27 -0.43 -6.66
CA ALA A 94 -32.36 0.53 -6.78
C ALA A 94 -33.16 0.26 -8.05
N ALA A 95 -34.47 0.44 -7.99
CA ALA A 95 -35.33 0.39 -9.18
C ALA A 95 -36.61 1.18 -8.94
N PRO A 96 -37.34 1.57 -10.00
CA PRO A 96 -38.70 2.06 -9.84
C PRO A 96 -39.58 1.05 -9.08
N GLN A 97 -40.50 1.55 -8.26
CA GLN A 97 -41.32 0.72 -7.37
C GLN A 97 -42.13 -0.32 -8.14
N SER A 98 -42.58 0.03 -9.35
CA SER A 98 -43.34 -0.83 -10.26
C SER A 98 -42.58 -2.07 -10.73
N VAL A 99 -41.25 -2.03 -10.77
CA VAL A 99 -40.40 -3.10 -11.33
C VAL A 99 -39.46 -3.73 -10.28
N TYR A 100 -39.35 -3.12 -9.10
CA TYR A 100 -38.43 -3.58 -8.05
C TYR A 100 -38.68 -5.03 -7.65
N HIS A 101 -39.93 -5.42 -7.37
CA HIS A 101 -40.28 -6.80 -6.99
C HIS A 101 -39.98 -7.82 -8.09
N GLN A 102 -40.20 -7.45 -9.35
CA GLN A 102 -39.89 -8.31 -10.50
C GLN A 102 -38.38 -8.49 -10.68
N SER A 103 -37.59 -7.50 -10.24
CA SER A 103 -36.14 -7.49 -10.32
C SER A 103 -35.44 -8.17 -9.13
N GLU A 104 -36.17 -8.55 -8.08
CA GLU A 104 -35.57 -9.10 -6.85
C GLU A 104 -34.76 -10.37 -7.11
N GLU A 105 -35.25 -11.26 -7.96
CA GLU A 105 -34.54 -12.50 -8.31
C GLU A 105 -33.27 -12.22 -9.13
N THR A 106 -33.35 -11.28 -10.07
CA THR A 106 -32.19 -10.80 -10.85
C THR A 106 -31.15 -10.17 -9.95
N PHE A 107 -31.56 -9.30 -9.02
CA PHE A 107 -30.66 -8.72 -8.02
C PHE A 107 -30.02 -9.78 -7.16
N ALA A 108 -30.79 -10.72 -6.61
CA ALA A 108 -30.25 -11.80 -5.79
C ALA A 108 -29.25 -12.67 -6.57
N THR A 109 -29.50 -12.93 -7.85
CA THR A 109 -28.61 -13.71 -8.73
C THR A 109 -27.31 -12.95 -8.99
N LEU A 110 -27.39 -11.65 -9.31
CA LEU A 110 -26.22 -10.79 -9.49
C LEU A 110 -25.35 -10.78 -8.23
N LEU A 111 -25.96 -10.58 -7.05
CA LEU A 111 -25.25 -10.58 -5.77
C LEU A 111 -24.59 -11.92 -5.45
N LYS A 112 -25.22 -13.06 -5.79
CA LYS A 112 -24.66 -14.40 -5.58
C LYS A 112 -23.55 -14.77 -6.57
N SER A 113 -23.62 -14.22 -7.78
CA SER A 113 -22.66 -14.50 -8.85
C SER A 113 -21.30 -13.81 -8.64
N PHE A 114 -21.29 -12.72 -7.88
CA PHE A 114 -20.08 -11.95 -7.65
C PHE A 114 -19.16 -12.70 -6.66
N ARG A 115 -17.98 -13.09 -7.13
CA ARG A 115 -16.91 -13.68 -6.32
C ARG A 115 -15.60 -12.98 -6.64
N LEU A 116 -14.87 -12.53 -5.61
CA LEU A 116 -13.46 -12.18 -5.79
C LEU A 116 -12.70 -13.48 -6.12
N ILE A 117 -12.20 -13.56 -7.35
CA ILE A 117 -11.19 -14.55 -7.73
C ILE A 117 -9.84 -13.90 -7.47
N GLY A 118 -9.35 -14.07 -6.25
CA GLY A 118 -7.94 -13.91 -5.91
C GLY A 118 -7.51 -15.23 -5.30
N THR A 119 -6.33 -15.73 -5.66
CA THR A 119 -5.71 -16.80 -4.86
C THR A 119 -5.72 -16.31 -3.42
N PRO A 120 -6.36 -17.02 -2.47
CA PRO A 120 -6.10 -16.77 -1.06
C PRO A 120 -4.59 -16.86 -0.96
N THR A 121 -3.94 -15.74 -0.62
CA THR A 121 -2.57 -15.86 -0.14
C THR A 121 -2.73 -16.78 1.05
N GLU A 122 -2.16 -18.00 0.99
CA GLU A 122 -2.06 -18.86 2.17
C GLU A 122 -1.74 -17.92 3.32
N GLU A 123 -2.56 -17.94 4.38
CA GLU A 123 -2.22 -17.19 5.58
C GLU A 123 -0.74 -17.45 5.82
N PRO A 124 0.12 -16.42 5.80
CA PRO A 124 1.55 -16.65 5.92
C PRO A 124 1.71 -17.50 7.16
N ARG A 125 2.23 -18.73 7.00
CA ARG A 125 2.46 -19.67 8.10
C ARG A 125 2.88 -18.82 9.29
N SER A 126 2.06 -18.79 10.34
CA SER A 126 2.18 -17.76 11.37
C SER A 126 3.64 -17.71 11.83
N LEU A 127 4.33 -16.65 11.41
CA LEU A 127 5.74 -16.49 11.72
C LEU A 127 5.80 -16.41 13.24
N ARG A 128 6.56 -17.31 13.86
CA ARG A 128 6.91 -17.17 15.26
C ARG A 128 8.00 -16.12 15.34
N TYR A 129 7.98 -15.29 16.37
CA TYR A 129 8.94 -14.21 16.53
C TYR A 129 9.76 -14.41 17.80
N VAL A 130 10.99 -13.89 17.77
CA VAL A 130 11.90 -13.84 18.91
C VAL A 130 12.44 -12.43 19.04
N THR A 131 12.64 -11.97 20.27
CA THR A 131 13.26 -10.67 20.52
C THR A 131 14.74 -10.73 20.14
N TRP A 132 15.16 -9.81 19.29
CA TRP A 132 16.55 -9.50 19.01
C TRP A 132 16.89 -8.16 19.64
N GLN A 133 18.02 -8.12 20.34
CA GLN A 133 18.48 -6.95 21.08
C GLN A 133 19.77 -6.45 20.44
N ASP A 134 19.91 -5.13 20.33
CA ASP A 134 21.14 -4.50 19.86
C ASP A 134 22.35 -5.04 20.65
N PRO A 135 23.25 -5.79 20.00
CA PRO A 135 24.36 -6.44 20.69
C PRO A 135 25.52 -5.47 20.97
N ARG A 136 25.47 -4.24 20.45
CA ARG A 136 26.57 -3.26 20.55
C ARG A 136 26.41 -2.34 21.74
N GLU A 137 25.32 -1.58 21.79
CA GLU A 137 25.10 -0.59 22.85
C GLU A 137 23.85 -0.89 23.69
N ASN A 138 23.14 -1.99 23.40
CA ASN A 138 21.84 -2.26 23.99
C ASN A 138 20.89 -1.05 23.84
N ALA A 139 20.92 -0.40 22.67
CA ALA A 139 20.18 0.83 22.42
C ALA A 139 18.71 0.59 22.04
N PHE A 140 18.41 -0.56 21.44
CA PHE A 140 17.06 -0.92 21.01
C PHE A 140 16.85 -2.43 20.96
N SER A 141 15.60 -2.85 20.88
CA SER A 141 15.18 -4.22 20.58
C SER A 141 14.08 -4.22 19.52
N VAL A 142 13.99 -5.33 18.79
CA VAL A 142 12.94 -5.61 17.79
C VAL A 142 12.56 -7.08 17.88
N GLU A 143 11.39 -7.45 17.37
CA GLU A 143 11.07 -8.86 17.14
C GLU A 143 11.37 -9.25 15.69
N ILE A 144 12.07 -10.36 15.51
CA ILE A 144 12.41 -10.94 14.19
C ILE A 144 11.83 -12.35 14.06
N PRO A 145 11.56 -12.84 12.85
CA PRO A 145 11.06 -14.20 12.68
C PRO A 145 12.07 -15.24 13.22
N GLN A 146 11.54 -16.23 13.93
CA GLN A 146 12.32 -17.30 14.54
C GLN A 146 13.11 -18.06 13.48
N GLY A 147 14.41 -18.26 13.74
CA GLY A 147 15.32 -18.97 12.85
C GLY A 147 15.94 -18.09 11.75
N TRP A 148 15.52 -16.83 11.61
CA TRP A 148 16.17 -15.90 10.69
C TRP A 148 17.46 -15.37 11.28
N LYS A 149 18.45 -15.12 10.41
CA LYS A 149 19.74 -14.56 10.83
C LYS A 149 19.61 -13.05 10.94
N ALA A 150 19.93 -12.50 12.11
CA ALA A 150 20.01 -11.06 12.31
C ALA A 150 21.43 -10.59 12.62
N SER A 151 21.79 -9.41 12.13
CA SER A 151 23.07 -8.75 12.41
C SER A 151 22.91 -7.23 12.38
N GLY A 152 23.78 -6.52 13.08
CA GLY A 152 23.74 -5.05 13.15
C GLY A 152 23.93 -4.56 14.59
N GLY A 153 23.24 -3.48 14.92
CA GLY A 153 23.26 -2.80 16.20
C GLY A 153 23.37 -1.29 16.04
N LEU A 154 23.60 -0.59 17.15
CA LEU A 154 23.94 0.83 17.10
C LEU A 154 25.44 1.00 16.82
N PHE A 155 25.78 1.73 15.76
CA PHE A 155 27.16 2.08 15.44
C PHE A 155 27.43 3.52 15.87
N ARG A 156 28.49 3.74 16.64
CA ARG A 156 28.90 5.07 17.10
C ARG A 156 30.22 5.47 16.44
N PHE A 157 30.18 6.56 15.69
CA PHE A 157 31.34 7.14 15.01
C PHE A 157 31.87 8.38 15.75
N ALA A 158 31.01 9.08 16.49
CA ALA A 158 31.37 10.17 17.41
C ALA A 158 30.33 10.25 18.54
N SER A 159 30.56 11.10 19.55
CA SER A 159 29.63 11.25 20.69
C SER A 159 28.19 11.58 20.26
N VAL A 160 28.03 12.31 19.14
CA VAL A 160 26.73 12.71 18.57
C VAL A 160 26.44 12.06 17.21
N ASP A 161 27.33 11.21 16.71
CA ASP A 161 27.15 10.50 15.43
C ASP A 161 26.92 9.01 15.73
N ILE A 162 25.65 8.65 15.79
CA ILE A 162 25.15 7.31 16.02
C ILE A 162 24.27 6.88 14.86
N ARG A 163 24.42 5.64 14.41
CA ARG A 163 23.75 5.11 13.22
C ARG A 163 23.26 3.70 13.51
N PRO A 164 21.97 3.52 13.83
CA PRO A 164 21.41 2.18 13.95
C PRO A 164 21.40 1.52 12.58
N ALA A 165 21.78 0.24 12.53
CA ALA A 165 21.61 -0.59 11.36
C ALA A 165 21.22 -2.01 11.78
N LEU A 166 20.34 -2.64 11.03
CA LEU A 166 19.87 -3.99 11.23
C LEU A 166 19.68 -4.66 9.87
N GLU A 167 20.14 -5.89 9.76
CA GLU A 167 19.89 -6.77 8.63
C GLU A 167 19.32 -8.08 9.16
N VAL A 168 18.22 -8.55 8.56
CA VAL A 168 17.56 -9.82 8.88
C VAL A 168 17.39 -10.62 7.60
N ILE A 169 17.85 -11.88 7.58
CA ILE A 169 17.87 -12.75 6.41
C ILE A 169 17.13 -14.06 6.72
N SER A 170 16.22 -14.48 5.82
CA SER A 170 15.52 -15.76 5.95
C SER A 170 16.48 -16.96 5.84
N PRO A 171 16.15 -18.13 6.43
CA PRO A 171 17.01 -19.31 6.39
C PRO A 171 17.41 -19.76 4.99
N ASP A 172 16.51 -19.57 4.02
CA ASP A 172 16.72 -19.90 2.60
C ASP A 172 17.40 -18.78 1.80
N GLY A 173 17.73 -17.65 2.44
CA GLY A 173 18.35 -16.48 1.81
C GLY A 173 17.46 -15.73 0.81
N LYS A 174 16.19 -16.13 0.67
CA LYS A 174 15.26 -15.54 -0.32
C LYS A 174 14.66 -14.22 0.13
N ILE A 175 14.76 -13.87 1.41
CA ILE A 175 14.28 -12.61 1.96
C ILE A 175 15.41 -11.94 2.72
N ARG A 176 15.63 -10.66 2.41
CA ARG A 176 16.53 -9.78 3.15
C ARG A 176 15.77 -8.53 3.55
N ILE A 177 15.70 -8.25 4.84
CA ILE A 177 15.11 -7.04 5.44
C ILE A 177 16.23 -6.20 6.02
N THR A 178 16.17 -4.88 5.82
CA THR A 178 17.12 -3.94 6.43
C THR A 178 16.40 -2.80 7.12
N GLY A 179 16.97 -2.32 8.23
CA GLY A 179 16.59 -1.07 8.88
C GLY A 179 17.82 -0.25 9.21
N GLY A 180 17.87 1.00 8.77
CA GLY A 180 19.06 1.86 8.78
C GLY A 180 20.18 1.39 7.84
N ASP A 181 21.21 2.22 7.69
CA ASP A 181 22.50 1.87 7.08
C ASP A 181 23.60 2.71 7.74
N ALA A 182 24.51 2.06 8.46
CA ALA A 182 25.58 2.73 9.19
C ALA A 182 26.63 3.39 8.27
N GLU A 183 26.67 3.02 6.99
CA GLU A 183 27.56 3.62 6.00
C GLU A 183 27.06 4.97 5.50
N ILE A 184 25.78 5.33 5.73
CA ILE A 184 25.23 6.62 5.33
C ILE A 184 25.65 7.68 6.37
N PRO A 185 26.43 8.70 6.00
CA PRO A 185 26.80 9.76 6.92
C PRO A 185 25.69 10.80 7.10
N ALA A 186 25.89 11.66 8.08
CA ALA A 186 25.23 12.98 8.09
C ALA A 186 25.80 13.85 6.96
N PHE A 187 24.97 14.75 6.44
CA PHE A 187 25.33 15.58 5.29
C PHE A 187 25.31 17.06 5.65
N ALA A 188 26.26 17.82 5.10
CA ALA A 188 26.23 19.28 5.11
C ALA A 188 25.63 19.78 3.80
N VAL A 189 24.62 20.65 3.86
CA VAL A 189 24.04 21.28 2.67
C VAL A 189 25.06 22.29 2.11
N PRO A 190 25.37 22.24 0.79
CA PRO A 190 26.24 23.22 0.16
C PRO A 190 25.78 24.66 0.45
N ASN A 191 26.72 25.53 0.81
CA ASN A 191 26.47 26.95 1.04
C ASN A 191 27.73 27.76 0.64
N GLN A 192 27.58 29.08 0.61
CA GLN A 192 28.65 29.99 0.16
C GLN A 192 29.92 29.85 1.01
N MET A 193 29.82 29.66 2.33
CA MET A 193 30.99 29.49 3.20
C MET A 193 31.76 28.21 2.86
N LEU A 194 31.07 27.09 2.67
CA LEU A 194 31.69 25.81 2.28
C LEU A 194 32.35 25.93 0.91
N GLU A 195 31.69 26.57 -0.05
CA GLU A 195 32.24 26.79 -1.38
C GLU A 195 33.51 27.66 -1.36
N TRP A 196 33.48 28.78 -0.63
CA TRP A 196 34.61 29.71 -0.48
C TRP A 196 35.81 29.07 0.22
N THR A 197 35.56 28.11 1.11
CA THR A 197 36.59 27.35 1.83
C THR A 197 37.01 26.07 1.09
N GLY A 198 36.53 25.85 -0.14
CA GLY A 198 36.95 24.76 -1.02
C GLY A 198 36.18 23.44 -0.86
N PHE A 199 35.18 23.38 0.01
CA PHE A 199 34.35 22.19 0.22
C PHE A 199 33.14 22.18 -0.71
N ARG A 200 33.29 21.55 -1.88
CA ARG A 200 32.22 21.36 -2.88
C ARG A 200 31.44 20.07 -2.63
N GLU A 201 30.29 19.91 -3.29
CA GLU A 201 29.50 18.67 -3.24
C GLU A 201 30.37 17.43 -3.56
N GLY A 202 30.23 16.39 -2.73
CA GLY A 202 31.07 15.18 -2.72
C GLY A 202 32.30 15.26 -1.81
N SER A 203 32.66 16.45 -1.29
CA SER A 203 33.77 16.60 -0.35
C SER A 203 33.38 16.16 1.05
N TRP A 204 34.36 15.77 1.86
CA TRP A 204 34.19 15.58 3.29
C TRP A 204 34.54 16.86 4.04
N TYR A 205 33.69 17.25 5.00
CA TYR A 205 33.82 18.43 5.84
C TYR A 205 33.69 18.03 7.31
N SER A 206 34.56 18.56 8.19
CA SER A 206 34.44 18.34 9.63
C SER A 206 34.21 19.67 10.35
N PRO A 207 33.10 19.85 11.07
CA PRO A 207 32.89 21.00 11.94
C PRO A 207 33.61 20.87 13.31
N GLY A 208 34.44 19.82 13.51
CA GLY A 208 35.09 19.50 14.78
C GLY A 208 34.41 18.37 15.56
N TYR A 209 34.88 18.11 16.79
CA TYR A 209 34.34 17.10 17.72
C TYR A 209 34.26 15.66 17.16
N GLY A 210 35.13 15.32 16.20
CA GLY A 210 35.14 14.02 15.55
C GLY A 210 34.00 13.79 14.55
N VAL A 211 33.12 14.77 14.34
CA VAL A 211 32.03 14.67 13.37
C VAL A 211 32.58 14.88 11.97
N THR A 212 32.21 14.01 11.04
CA THR A 212 32.57 14.14 9.63
C THR A 212 31.28 14.08 8.80
N LEU A 213 31.06 15.12 8.00
CA LEU A 213 29.88 15.31 7.17
C LEU A 213 30.27 15.23 5.70
N MET A 214 29.46 14.57 4.88
CA MET A 214 29.60 14.66 3.43
C MET A 214 28.86 15.89 2.92
N VAL A 215 29.52 16.73 2.14
CA VAL A 215 28.86 17.88 1.50
C VAL A 215 27.97 17.37 0.39
N ARG A 216 26.66 17.53 0.54
CA ARG A 216 25.66 17.02 -0.39
C ARG A 216 24.38 17.83 -0.30
N ARG A 217 23.79 18.18 -1.45
CA ARG A 217 22.48 18.86 -1.46
C ARG A 217 21.41 18.01 -0.77
N TYR A 218 20.42 18.66 -0.18
CA TYR A 218 19.31 17.96 0.46
C TYR A 218 18.53 17.13 -0.56
N VAL A 219 18.18 15.90 -0.16
CA VAL A 219 17.35 14.98 -0.93
C VAL A 219 16.15 14.57 -0.09
N GLY A 220 14.95 14.67 -0.67
CA GLY A 220 13.71 14.28 0.00
C GLY A 220 13.57 12.76 0.14
N GLY A 221 12.67 12.32 1.03
CA GLY A 221 12.47 10.90 1.35
C GLY A 221 12.26 10.00 0.12
N THR A 222 11.35 10.36 -0.78
CA THR A 222 11.04 9.56 -1.99
C THR A 222 12.25 9.44 -2.94
N ASP A 223 12.96 10.54 -3.18
CA ASP A 223 14.13 10.55 -4.06
C ASP A 223 15.31 9.80 -3.43
N PHE A 224 15.48 9.91 -2.11
CA PHE A 224 16.49 9.15 -1.39
C PHE A 224 16.18 7.65 -1.41
N ALA A 225 14.93 7.26 -1.16
CA ALA A 225 14.49 5.86 -1.24
C ALA A 225 14.73 5.28 -2.63
N ARG A 226 14.45 6.05 -3.69
CA ARG A 226 14.76 5.69 -5.08
C ARG A 226 16.24 5.46 -5.31
N GLU A 227 17.09 6.41 -4.92
CA GLU A 227 18.54 6.31 -5.07
C GLU A 227 19.09 5.10 -4.32
N TYR A 228 18.69 4.94 -3.06
CA TYR A 228 19.12 3.84 -2.22
C TYR A 228 18.70 2.48 -2.79
N ALA A 229 17.46 2.37 -3.28
CA ALA A 229 16.95 1.17 -3.91
C ALA A 229 17.78 0.77 -5.14
N LEU A 230 18.08 1.73 -6.03
CA LEU A 230 18.77 1.47 -7.29
C LEU A 230 20.28 1.27 -7.15
N THR A 231 20.89 1.73 -6.06
CA THR A 231 22.36 1.68 -5.89
C THR A 231 22.80 0.67 -4.84
N LYS A 232 22.15 0.68 -3.66
CA LYS A 232 22.55 -0.08 -2.48
C LYS A 232 21.73 -1.34 -2.33
N ALA A 233 20.40 -1.22 -2.34
CA ALA A 233 19.52 -2.36 -2.11
C ALA A 233 19.62 -3.42 -3.21
N THR A 234 19.82 -2.97 -4.46
CA THR A 234 19.95 -3.82 -5.65
C THR A 234 21.40 -4.08 -6.05
N ARG A 235 22.37 -3.81 -5.17
CA ARG A 235 23.78 -4.15 -5.42
C ARG A 235 23.90 -5.65 -5.72
N GLY A 236 24.49 -5.99 -6.87
CA GLY A 236 24.58 -7.36 -7.36
C GLY A 236 23.35 -7.86 -8.12
N CYS A 237 22.32 -7.04 -8.32
CA CYS A 237 21.27 -7.31 -9.29
C CYS A 237 21.59 -6.71 -10.67
N ALA A 238 21.03 -7.31 -11.72
CA ALA A 238 20.83 -6.69 -13.02
C ALA A 238 19.41 -6.11 -13.13
N GLU A 239 19.18 -5.23 -14.11
CA GLU A 239 17.85 -4.73 -14.51
C GLU A 239 17.03 -4.09 -13.36
N ALA A 240 17.71 -3.42 -12.41
CA ALA A 240 17.04 -2.73 -11.33
C ALA A 240 16.19 -1.58 -11.87
N ARG A 241 14.89 -1.57 -11.54
CA ARG A 241 13.96 -0.52 -11.96
C ARG A 241 12.90 -0.25 -10.90
N ILE A 242 12.56 1.02 -10.73
CA ILE A 242 11.43 1.45 -9.89
C ILE A 242 10.12 1.10 -10.60
N THR A 243 9.19 0.50 -9.86
CA THR A 243 7.83 0.20 -10.33
C THR A 243 6.80 1.14 -9.74
N GLU A 244 7.06 1.70 -8.56
CA GLU A 244 6.20 2.69 -7.91
C GLU A 244 7.07 3.62 -7.06
N ALA A 245 6.69 4.90 -6.98
CA ALA A 245 7.26 5.87 -6.06
C ALA A 245 6.14 6.78 -5.55
N ARG A 246 6.14 7.07 -4.25
CA ARG A 246 5.08 7.86 -3.63
C ARG A 246 5.59 8.65 -2.43
N ASP A 247 5.18 9.92 -2.36
CA ASP A 247 5.40 10.74 -1.18
C ASP A 247 4.50 10.28 -0.02
N ARG A 248 5.04 10.34 1.19
CA ARG A 248 4.37 9.95 2.44
C ARG A 248 4.40 11.08 3.49
N PRO A 249 3.88 12.28 3.18
CA PRO A 249 3.87 13.38 4.15
C PRO A 249 3.13 13.03 5.44
N GLU A 250 2.14 12.15 5.37
CA GLU A 250 1.38 11.62 6.51
C GLU A 250 2.28 10.87 7.52
N ALA A 251 3.33 10.19 7.07
CA ALA A 251 4.23 9.40 7.92
C ALA A 251 5.10 10.26 8.86
N VAL A 252 5.30 11.53 8.51
CA VAL A 252 6.14 12.47 9.27
C VAL A 252 5.36 13.68 9.77
N GLN A 253 4.03 13.69 9.61
CA GLN A 253 3.20 14.83 9.98
C GLN A 253 3.28 15.13 11.48
N ALA A 254 3.16 14.10 12.33
CA ALA A 254 3.23 14.26 13.78
C ALA A 254 4.61 14.77 14.24
N ILE A 255 5.70 14.25 13.66
CA ILE A 255 7.06 14.69 13.95
C ILE A 255 7.27 16.14 13.50
N ASN A 256 6.83 16.51 12.30
CA ASN A 256 6.91 17.88 11.81
C ASN A 256 6.10 18.86 12.68
N ALA A 257 4.92 18.45 13.14
CA ALA A 257 4.11 19.28 14.03
C ALA A 257 4.81 19.54 15.37
N LEU A 258 5.48 18.54 15.93
CA LEU A 258 6.29 18.70 17.14
C LEU A 258 7.52 19.57 16.89
N ALA A 259 8.27 19.33 15.81
CA ALA A 259 9.48 20.08 15.49
C ALA A 259 9.20 21.59 15.46
N ARG A 260 8.08 22.00 14.84
CA ARG A 260 7.63 23.39 14.80
C ARG A 260 7.36 24.03 16.17
N GLN A 261 7.03 23.24 17.20
CA GLN A 261 6.85 23.77 18.56
C GLN A 261 8.18 24.19 19.21
N TYR A 262 9.28 23.64 18.74
CA TYR A 262 10.63 23.92 19.22
C TYR A 262 11.44 24.78 18.24
N ASP A 263 10.83 25.24 17.16
CA ASP A 263 11.47 26.20 16.25
C ASP A 263 11.77 27.50 17.02
N VAL A 264 13.00 27.98 16.91
CA VAL A 264 13.45 29.25 17.47
C VAL A 264 13.98 30.12 16.33
N PRO A 265 14.01 31.46 16.45
CA PRO A 265 14.54 32.31 15.40
C PRO A 265 15.94 31.86 14.94
N GLY A 266 16.08 31.59 13.64
CA GLY A 266 17.33 31.10 13.06
C GLY A 266 17.55 29.58 13.17
N PHE A 267 16.62 28.80 13.74
CA PHE A 267 16.66 27.34 13.74
C PHE A 267 15.33 26.74 13.31
N SER A 268 15.35 25.85 12.33
CA SER A 268 14.16 25.12 11.88
C SER A 268 14.49 23.69 11.47
N THR A 269 13.57 22.77 11.71
CA THR A 269 13.70 21.38 11.26
C THR A 269 12.52 20.94 10.42
N GLN A 270 12.79 20.23 9.33
CA GLN A 270 11.78 19.69 8.44
C GLN A 270 12.09 18.25 8.05
N TRP A 271 11.06 17.40 8.10
CA TRP A 271 11.11 16.02 7.64
C TRP A 271 10.30 15.85 6.37
N THR A 272 10.81 15.01 5.46
CA THR A 272 10.06 14.49 4.31
C THR A 272 10.17 12.98 4.31
N ALA A 273 9.12 12.31 3.86
CA ALA A 273 9.10 10.85 3.77
C ALA A 273 8.49 10.39 2.46
N GLY A 274 8.89 9.19 2.05
CA GLY A 274 8.41 8.57 0.84
C GLY A 274 8.78 7.11 0.77
N GLU A 275 8.21 6.43 -0.21
CA GLU A 275 8.45 5.02 -0.46
C GLU A 275 8.62 4.74 -1.95
N VAL A 276 9.32 3.63 -2.23
CA VAL A 276 9.45 3.07 -3.56
C VAL A 276 9.25 1.57 -3.54
N ALA A 277 8.66 1.04 -4.60
CA ALA A 277 8.73 -0.36 -4.95
C ALA A 277 9.54 -0.53 -6.22
N PHE A 278 10.25 -1.64 -6.33
CA PHE A 278 11.14 -1.91 -7.44
C PHE A 278 11.26 -3.40 -7.71
N THR A 279 11.82 -3.71 -8.87
CA THR A 279 12.19 -5.06 -9.27
C THR A 279 13.64 -5.08 -9.70
N CYS A 280 14.31 -6.19 -9.49
CA CYS A 280 15.65 -6.46 -10.04
C CYS A 280 15.75 -7.96 -10.39
N ARG A 281 16.83 -8.36 -11.06
CA ARG A 281 17.16 -9.77 -11.28
C ARG A 281 18.48 -10.12 -10.62
N ARG A 282 18.55 -11.24 -9.92
CA ARG A 282 19.80 -11.80 -9.38
C ARG A 282 19.92 -13.23 -9.86
N GLU A 283 21.01 -13.53 -10.56
CA GLU A 283 21.24 -14.89 -11.12
C GLU A 283 20.05 -15.37 -11.97
N GLY A 284 19.44 -14.46 -12.74
CA GLY A 284 18.26 -14.74 -13.56
C GLY A 284 16.92 -14.81 -12.81
N GLN A 285 16.92 -14.85 -11.47
CA GLN A 285 15.71 -14.90 -10.66
C GLN A 285 15.12 -13.49 -10.46
N PRO A 286 13.81 -13.29 -10.70
CA PRO A 286 13.15 -12.03 -10.42
C PRO A 286 13.04 -11.80 -8.91
N LEU A 287 13.43 -10.61 -8.48
CA LEU A 287 13.29 -10.14 -7.11
C LEU A 287 12.43 -8.89 -7.08
N HIS A 288 11.70 -8.73 -5.99
CA HIS A 288 10.88 -7.56 -5.70
C HIS A 288 11.37 -6.92 -4.41
N GLY A 289 11.38 -5.60 -4.39
CA GLY A 289 11.80 -4.86 -3.22
C GLY A 289 10.90 -3.67 -2.95
N TYR A 290 11.00 -3.23 -1.71
CA TYR A 290 10.29 -2.09 -1.17
C TYR A 290 11.22 -1.35 -0.22
N TYR A 291 11.27 -0.02 -0.32
CA TYR A 291 11.97 0.82 0.65
C TYR A 291 11.15 2.05 0.99
N PHE A 292 11.10 2.35 2.28
CA PHE A 292 10.65 3.61 2.85
C PHE A 292 11.87 4.40 3.33
N ALA A 293 11.87 5.71 3.10
CA ALA A 293 12.86 6.61 3.69
C ALA A 293 12.20 7.89 4.21
N ALA A 294 12.68 8.36 5.36
CA ALA A 294 12.44 9.71 5.85
C ALA A 294 13.76 10.45 6.04
N THR A 295 13.86 11.62 5.41
CA THR A 295 15.01 12.51 5.52
C THR A 295 14.64 13.75 6.33
N LYS A 296 15.59 14.22 7.14
CA LYS A 296 15.44 15.40 8.00
C LYS A 296 16.48 16.43 7.61
N VAL A 297 16.05 17.66 7.35
CA VAL A 297 16.94 18.82 7.26
C VAL A 297 16.77 19.69 8.50
N SER A 298 17.89 20.06 9.12
CA SER A 298 17.96 21.01 10.22
C SER A 298 18.78 22.21 9.75
N GLN A 299 18.13 23.36 9.68
CA GLN A 299 18.74 24.61 9.28
C GLN A 299 19.02 25.46 10.52
N ALA A 300 20.25 25.97 10.62
CA ALA A 300 20.71 26.90 11.63
C ALA A 300 21.39 28.10 10.94
N TYR A 301 20.73 29.26 10.97
CA TYR A 301 21.12 30.46 10.25
C TYR A 301 21.37 30.19 8.75
N GLN A 302 22.59 30.43 8.27
CA GLN A 302 23.00 30.22 6.88
C GLN A 302 23.54 28.81 6.61
N THR A 303 23.53 27.93 7.61
CA THR A 303 24.01 26.55 7.50
C THR A 303 22.85 25.57 7.62
N ALA A 304 22.96 24.43 6.96
CA ALA A 304 22.02 23.35 7.14
C ALA A 304 22.74 22.01 7.09
N VAL A 305 22.26 21.07 7.90
CA VAL A 305 22.66 19.67 7.88
C VAL A 305 21.43 18.83 7.59
N TRP A 306 21.62 17.69 6.95
CA TRP A 306 20.53 16.75 6.74
C TRP A 306 20.97 15.31 6.92
N ASN A 307 20.01 14.46 7.28
CA ASN A 307 20.24 13.07 7.64
C ASN A 307 19.12 12.19 7.09
N VAL A 308 19.42 10.91 6.94
CA VAL A 308 18.43 9.86 6.71
C VAL A 308 18.13 9.24 8.06
N GLU A 309 16.98 9.60 8.62
CA GLU A 309 16.63 9.24 10.00
C GLU A 309 15.91 7.90 10.08
N LEU A 310 15.11 7.60 9.06
CA LEU A 310 14.32 6.38 8.94
C LEU A 310 14.59 5.79 7.56
N LEU A 311 15.04 4.55 7.51
CA LEU A 311 15.31 3.83 6.26
C LEU A 311 15.02 2.36 6.47
N TYR A 312 13.94 1.86 5.89
CA TYR A 312 13.53 0.46 6.10
C TYR A 312 13.07 -0.14 4.79
N GLY A 313 13.31 -1.42 4.61
CA GLY A 313 12.90 -2.08 3.39
C GLY A 313 13.26 -3.55 3.35
N TYR A 314 12.86 -4.18 2.25
CA TYR A 314 13.24 -5.55 1.95
C TYR A 314 13.56 -5.72 0.47
N LEU A 315 14.25 -6.82 0.20
CA LEU A 315 14.40 -7.43 -1.11
C LEU A 315 14.09 -8.91 -0.96
N SER A 316 13.18 -9.43 -1.77
CA SER A 316 12.73 -10.81 -1.69
C SER A 316 12.49 -11.45 -3.05
N ALA A 317 12.50 -12.79 -3.08
CA ALA A 317 12.02 -13.56 -4.22
C ALA A 317 10.53 -13.27 -4.48
N SER A 318 10.09 -13.35 -5.74
CA SER A 318 8.71 -13.03 -6.14
C SER A 318 7.65 -13.82 -5.37
N ASP A 319 7.92 -15.08 -5.04
CA ASP A 319 7.04 -15.97 -4.27
C ASP A 319 7.02 -15.68 -2.74
N LYS A 320 7.88 -14.75 -2.29
CA LYS A 320 8.11 -14.45 -0.87
C LYS A 320 7.78 -13.01 -0.47
N VAL A 321 7.19 -12.22 -1.38
CA VAL A 321 6.87 -10.81 -1.12
C VAL A 321 5.93 -10.64 0.07
N ALA A 322 4.86 -11.43 0.16
CA ALA A 322 3.91 -11.36 1.27
C ALA A 322 4.55 -11.68 2.63
N GLU A 323 5.45 -12.67 2.66
CA GLU A 323 6.19 -13.05 3.88
C GLU A 323 7.19 -11.96 4.29
N ALA A 324 7.94 -11.40 3.33
CA ALA A 324 8.88 -10.31 3.57
C ALA A 324 8.18 -9.04 4.07
N GLN A 325 7.05 -8.71 3.46
CA GLN A 325 6.21 -7.59 3.85
C GLN A 325 5.70 -7.76 5.29
N ALA A 326 5.12 -8.92 5.63
CA ALA A 326 4.61 -9.19 6.97
C ALA A 326 5.72 -9.13 8.03
N ALA A 327 6.90 -9.66 7.72
CA ALA A 327 8.04 -9.60 8.63
C ALA A 327 8.57 -8.16 8.82
N LEU A 328 8.60 -7.33 7.76
CA LEU A 328 8.98 -5.91 7.88
C LEU A 328 7.97 -5.13 8.73
N GLU A 329 6.67 -5.33 8.50
CA GLU A 329 5.60 -4.70 9.29
C GLU A 329 5.71 -5.03 10.78
N HIS A 330 5.96 -6.31 11.11
CA HIS A 330 6.14 -6.76 12.49
C HIS A 330 7.39 -6.18 13.14
N LEU A 331 8.51 -6.17 12.41
CA LEU A 331 9.77 -5.60 12.89
C LEU A 331 9.59 -4.12 13.26
N LEU A 332 8.91 -3.35 12.40
CA LEU A 332 8.62 -1.94 12.67
C LEU A 332 7.66 -1.76 13.84
N ALA A 333 6.61 -2.55 13.92
CA ALA A 333 5.61 -2.47 15.00
C ALA A 333 6.20 -2.79 16.40
N THR A 334 7.26 -3.61 16.44
CA THR A 334 7.90 -4.08 17.67
C THR A 334 9.20 -3.35 18.02
N PHE A 335 9.58 -2.34 17.24
CA PHE A 335 10.78 -1.54 17.51
C PHE A 335 10.64 -0.76 18.83
N GLN A 336 11.55 -0.99 19.75
CA GLN A 336 11.58 -0.36 21.06
C GLN A 336 12.97 0.17 21.38
N LEU A 337 13.06 1.46 21.70
CA LEU A 337 14.29 2.04 22.25
C LEU A 337 14.45 1.60 23.71
N ASN A 338 15.68 1.30 24.12
CA ASN A 338 16.00 1.04 25.51
C ASN A 338 15.96 2.35 26.32
N PRO A 339 15.05 2.51 27.31
CA PRO A 339 14.93 3.75 28.07
C PRO A 339 16.19 4.11 28.87
N GLN A 340 16.96 3.11 29.32
CA GLN A 340 18.22 3.37 30.04
C GLN A 340 19.27 3.96 29.12
N TRP A 341 19.37 3.43 27.89
CA TRP A 341 20.27 3.96 26.87
C TRP A 341 19.86 5.38 26.46
N VAL A 342 18.55 5.64 26.26
CA VAL A 342 18.05 6.99 25.95
C VAL A 342 18.42 8.01 27.03
N ARG A 343 18.27 7.65 28.31
CA ARG A 343 18.68 8.51 29.43
C ARG A 343 20.19 8.79 29.42
N MET A 344 21.00 7.78 29.10
CA MET A 344 22.45 7.91 29.01
C MET A 344 22.87 8.87 27.88
N GLN A 345 22.09 8.97 26.80
CA GLN A 345 22.43 9.88 25.70
C GLN A 345 22.28 11.37 26.02
N GLN A 346 21.68 11.76 27.16
CA GLN A 346 21.53 13.12 27.73
C GLN A 346 20.94 14.23 26.81
N ASN A 347 20.87 14.02 25.50
CA ASN A 347 20.46 14.96 24.45
C ASN A 347 19.08 14.62 23.84
N LEU A 348 18.46 13.51 24.24
CA LEU A 348 17.13 13.10 23.79
C LEU A 348 16.16 13.14 24.98
N THR A 349 15.21 14.08 24.97
CA THR A 349 14.16 14.19 25.98
C THR A 349 13.30 12.91 25.98
N ALA A 350 12.78 12.48 27.13
CA ALA A 350 11.93 11.28 27.23
C ALA A 350 10.72 11.29 26.26
N ALA A 351 10.21 12.48 25.91
CA ALA A 351 9.17 12.67 24.90
C ALA A 351 9.60 12.15 23.51
N THR A 352 10.86 12.34 23.11
CA THR A 352 11.38 11.90 21.81
C THR A 352 11.36 10.38 21.67
N SER A 353 11.61 9.62 22.75
CA SER A 353 11.55 8.15 22.71
C SER A 353 10.14 7.62 22.41
N GLN A 354 9.12 8.15 23.09
CA GLN A 354 7.72 7.77 22.85
C GLN A 354 7.26 8.13 21.43
N ILE A 355 7.74 9.26 20.91
CA ILE A 355 7.44 9.70 19.55
C ILE A 355 8.08 8.78 18.52
N VAL A 356 9.34 8.39 18.70
CA VAL A 356 10.01 7.44 17.80
C VAL A 356 9.24 6.10 17.75
N THR A 357 8.86 5.53 18.91
CA THR A 357 8.06 4.28 18.93
C THR A 357 6.71 4.46 18.24
N ARG A 358 5.98 5.56 18.51
CA ARG A 358 4.70 5.84 17.84
C ARG A 358 4.87 5.99 16.32
N THR A 359 5.90 6.71 15.89
CA THR A 359 6.20 6.89 14.46
C THR A 359 6.48 5.55 13.78
N HIS A 360 7.18 4.62 14.42
CA HIS A 360 7.39 3.29 13.85
C HIS A 360 6.08 2.51 13.68
N GLN A 361 5.15 2.62 14.63
CA GLN A 361 3.82 2.02 14.53
C GLN A 361 2.98 2.66 13.41
N GLU A 362 3.00 4.00 13.29
CA GLU A 362 2.32 4.72 12.21
C GLU A 362 2.89 4.33 10.84
N ILE A 363 4.22 4.23 10.70
CA ILE A 363 4.87 3.78 9.48
C ILE A 363 4.50 2.33 9.15
N SER A 364 4.46 1.43 10.15
CA SER A 364 4.01 0.05 9.94
C SER A 364 2.59 -0.01 9.36
N ASN A 365 1.66 0.81 9.89
CA ASN A 365 0.30 0.91 9.37
C ASN A 365 0.25 1.44 7.92
N ILE A 366 1.07 2.46 7.60
CA ILE A 366 1.17 3.03 6.25
C ILE A 366 1.70 1.98 5.27
N ILE A 367 2.78 1.29 5.64
CA ILE A 367 3.41 0.24 4.82
C ILE A 367 2.42 -0.90 4.54
N SER A 368 1.64 -1.31 5.55
CA SER A 368 0.59 -2.32 5.37
C SER A 368 -0.50 -1.84 4.41
N SER A 369 -0.97 -0.59 4.55
CA SER A 369 -1.98 -0.02 3.67
C SER A 369 -1.55 0.07 2.20
N ALA A 370 -0.28 0.41 1.97
CA ALA A 370 0.31 0.52 0.64
C ALA A 370 0.36 -0.86 -0.06
N TYR A 371 0.74 -1.90 0.67
CA TYR A 371 0.80 -3.26 0.15
C TYR A 371 -0.56 -3.78 -0.31
N TRP A 372 -1.61 -3.65 0.53
CA TRP A 372 -2.95 -4.11 0.18
C TRP A 372 -3.54 -3.40 -1.03
N THR A 373 -3.31 -2.08 -1.12
CA THR A 373 -3.71 -1.29 -2.29
C THR A 373 -3.02 -1.82 -3.55
N ARG A 374 -1.72 -2.11 -3.49
CA ARG A 374 -0.94 -2.63 -4.62
C ARG A 374 -1.40 -4.02 -5.06
N GLN A 375 -1.65 -4.93 -4.12
CA GLN A 375 -2.10 -6.29 -4.44
C GLN A 375 -3.39 -6.27 -5.28
N SER A 376 -4.36 -5.44 -4.89
CA SER A 376 -5.63 -5.32 -5.63
C SER A 376 -5.48 -4.86 -7.08
N VAL A 377 -4.48 -4.02 -7.37
CA VAL A 377 -4.17 -3.52 -8.72
C VAL A 377 -3.43 -4.58 -9.55
N GLN A 378 -2.54 -5.36 -8.92
CA GLN A 378 -1.77 -6.41 -9.59
C GLN A 378 -2.64 -7.60 -9.99
N ASP A 379 -3.63 -7.98 -9.17
CA ASP A 379 -4.56 -9.06 -9.48
C ASP A 379 -5.37 -8.76 -10.76
N GLU A 380 -5.77 -7.49 -10.98
CA GLU A 380 -6.48 -7.04 -12.19
C GLU A 380 -5.56 -6.99 -13.43
N LEU A 381 -4.29 -6.60 -13.27
CA LEU A 381 -3.30 -6.64 -14.36
C LEU A 381 -2.94 -8.08 -14.74
N GLY A 382 -2.86 -8.99 -13.77
CA GLY A 382 -2.67 -10.42 -13.98
C GLY A 382 -3.80 -11.05 -14.80
N ARG A 383 -5.05 -10.69 -14.50
CA ARG A 383 -6.24 -11.09 -15.27
C ARG A 383 -6.14 -10.68 -16.74
N ARG A 384 -5.78 -9.41 -17.00
CA ARG A 384 -5.61 -8.89 -18.37
C ARG A 384 -4.48 -9.58 -19.14
N ARG A 385 -3.36 -9.87 -18.48
CA ARG A 385 -2.23 -10.58 -19.10
C ARG A 385 -2.55 -12.03 -19.43
N SER A 386 -3.29 -12.71 -18.55
CA SER A 386 -3.75 -14.09 -18.79
C SER A 386 -4.60 -14.18 -20.06
N ASN A 387 -5.52 -13.24 -20.25
CA ASN A 387 -6.34 -13.14 -21.46
C ASN A 387 -5.51 -12.96 -22.74
N ALA A 388 -4.53 -12.05 -22.71
CA ALA A 388 -3.66 -11.81 -23.86
C ALA A 388 -2.76 -13.02 -24.20
N ILE A 389 -2.29 -13.78 -23.21
CA ILE A 389 -1.48 -14.99 -23.42
C ILE A 389 -2.32 -16.14 -23.97
N LEU A 390 -3.55 -16.28 -23.49
CA LEU A 390 -4.49 -17.31 -23.96
C LEU A 390 -5.12 -16.96 -25.31
N GLY A 391 -4.79 -15.79 -25.88
CA GLY A 391 -5.39 -15.31 -27.12
C GLY A 391 -6.91 -15.21 -26.99
N VAL A 392 -7.41 -14.78 -25.82
CA VAL A 392 -8.83 -14.59 -25.58
C VAL A 392 -9.15 -13.19 -25.08
N GLU A 393 -10.28 -12.66 -25.49
CA GLU A 393 -10.85 -11.40 -25.02
C GLU A 393 -12.14 -11.67 -24.23
N ASP A 394 -12.41 -10.83 -23.24
CA ASP A 394 -13.69 -10.87 -22.54
C ASP A 394 -14.70 -10.03 -23.33
N VAL A 395 -15.79 -10.66 -23.72
CA VAL A 395 -16.94 -9.99 -24.35
C VAL A 395 -18.18 -10.24 -23.53
N ILE A 396 -19.08 -9.27 -23.50
CA ILE A 396 -20.35 -9.39 -22.80
C ILE A 396 -21.47 -9.50 -23.82
N ASP A 397 -22.38 -10.44 -23.59
CA ASP A 397 -23.64 -10.48 -24.31
C ASP A 397 -24.57 -9.38 -23.80
N PRO A 398 -24.89 -8.36 -24.60
CA PRO A 398 -25.71 -7.24 -24.15
C PRO A 398 -27.16 -7.65 -23.82
N LEU A 399 -27.63 -8.80 -24.30
CA LEU A 399 -28.98 -9.28 -24.01
C LEU A 399 -29.07 -10.05 -22.69
N THR A 400 -28.05 -10.88 -22.39
CA THR A 400 -28.07 -11.75 -21.19
C THR A 400 -27.15 -11.27 -20.07
N GLY A 401 -26.27 -10.30 -20.34
CA GLY A 401 -25.25 -9.81 -19.41
C GLY A 401 -24.15 -10.84 -19.11
N ARG A 402 -24.17 -12.00 -19.78
CA ARG A 402 -23.19 -13.07 -19.58
C ARG A 402 -21.85 -12.66 -20.18
N GLU A 403 -20.81 -12.65 -19.35
CA GLU A 403 -19.43 -12.53 -19.82
C GLU A 403 -18.98 -13.86 -20.44
N LEU A 404 -18.38 -13.76 -21.60
CA LEU A 404 -17.91 -14.88 -22.43
C LEU A 404 -16.46 -14.61 -22.80
N LYS A 405 -15.64 -15.66 -22.77
CA LYS A 405 -14.29 -15.60 -23.34
C LYS A 405 -14.35 -16.02 -24.79
N VAL A 406 -13.85 -15.16 -25.68
CA VAL A 406 -13.79 -15.42 -27.12
C VAL A 406 -12.36 -15.35 -27.58
N GLU A 407 -12.02 -16.11 -28.63
CA GLU A 407 -10.70 -16.03 -29.25
C GLU A 407 -10.44 -14.62 -29.77
N SER A 408 -9.32 -14.03 -29.36
CA SER A 408 -8.86 -12.71 -29.79
C SER A 408 -8.52 -12.74 -31.28
N GLY A 409 -9.01 -11.76 -32.03
CA GLY A 409 -8.61 -11.60 -33.43
C GLY A 409 -9.65 -10.94 -34.32
N SER A 410 -10.91 -10.86 -33.88
CA SER A 410 -11.99 -10.27 -34.66
C SER A 410 -12.49 -8.96 -34.07
N ASN A 411 -12.74 -7.95 -34.92
CA ASN A 411 -13.21 -6.62 -34.50
C ASN A 411 -14.61 -6.65 -33.85
N TYR A 412 -15.44 -7.60 -34.24
CA TYR A 412 -16.81 -7.78 -33.78
C TYR A 412 -17.04 -9.23 -33.41
N TYR A 413 -17.78 -9.48 -32.34
CA TYR A 413 -18.19 -10.83 -31.96
C TYR A 413 -19.72 -10.89 -31.89
N TRP A 414 -20.29 -12.04 -32.21
CA TRP A 414 -21.73 -12.25 -32.29
C TRP A 414 -22.10 -13.57 -31.64
N VAL A 415 -23.26 -13.66 -30.98
CA VAL A 415 -23.78 -14.89 -30.38
C VAL A 415 -25.20 -15.15 -30.87
N ASP A 416 -25.56 -16.42 -31.11
CA ASP A 416 -26.94 -16.81 -31.46
C ASP A 416 -27.75 -17.31 -30.24
N HIS A 417 -28.96 -17.82 -30.48
CA HIS A 417 -29.82 -18.39 -29.45
C HIS A 417 -29.42 -19.82 -29.02
N ARG A 418 -28.42 -20.43 -29.68
CA ARG A 418 -27.83 -21.74 -29.34
C ARG A 418 -26.45 -21.60 -28.68
N GLU A 419 -26.09 -20.39 -28.25
CA GLU A 419 -24.79 -20.03 -27.64
C GLU A 419 -23.58 -20.17 -28.58
N ARG A 420 -23.78 -20.24 -29.90
CA ARG A 420 -22.67 -20.25 -30.85
C ARG A 420 -22.13 -18.84 -31.04
N ILE A 421 -20.81 -18.69 -30.88
CA ILE A 421 -20.11 -17.40 -31.03
C ILE A 421 -19.35 -17.35 -32.35
N VAL A 422 -19.42 -16.21 -33.04
CA VAL A 422 -18.72 -15.95 -34.32
C VAL A 422 -18.03 -14.60 -34.27
N GLY A 423 -16.76 -14.54 -34.69
CA GLY A 423 -16.01 -13.30 -34.89
C GLY A 423 -16.08 -12.80 -36.33
N THR A 424 -16.19 -11.48 -36.54
CA THR A 424 -16.13 -10.82 -37.85
C THR A 424 -15.25 -9.57 -37.83
N GLU A 425 -14.66 -9.22 -38.97
CA GLU A 425 -13.84 -8.00 -39.10
C GLU A 425 -14.66 -6.74 -39.33
N THR A 426 -15.91 -6.90 -39.77
CA THR A 426 -16.87 -5.82 -40.05
C THR A 426 -18.08 -5.94 -39.12
N ASP A 427 -18.84 -4.86 -38.97
CA ASP A 427 -20.05 -4.78 -38.16
C ASP A 427 -21.28 -5.43 -38.83
N VAL A 428 -21.07 -6.10 -39.97
CA VAL A 428 -22.12 -6.81 -40.69
C VAL A 428 -22.55 -8.05 -39.90
N ARG A 429 -23.82 -8.04 -39.48
CA ARG A 429 -24.43 -9.15 -38.75
C ARG A 429 -24.43 -10.44 -39.59
N PRO A 430 -23.94 -11.58 -39.07
CA PRO A 430 -23.84 -12.84 -39.83
C PRO A 430 -25.18 -13.45 -40.27
N SER A 431 -26.23 -13.35 -39.44
CA SER A 431 -27.61 -13.80 -39.74
C SER A 431 -28.59 -13.12 -38.76
N LEU A 432 -29.89 -13.20 -39.03
CA LEU A 432 -30.95 -12.61 -38.19
C LEU A 432 -30.91 -13.11 -36.74
N ASP A 433 -30.46 -14.35 -36.52
CA ASP A 433 -30.43 -15.01 -35.21
C ASP A 433 -29.24 -14.56 -34.33
N PHE A 434 -28.30 -13.81 -34.90
CA PHE A 434 -27.08 -13.37 -34.22
C PHE A 434 -27.23 -11.96 -33.64
N ARG A 435 -26.79 -11.81 -32.38
CA ARG A 435 -26.69 -10.51 -31.70
C ARG A 435 -25.24 -10.20 -31.38
N GLN A 436 -24.89 -8.92 -31.46
CA GLN A 436 -23.51 -8.49 -31.25
C GLN A 436 -23.14 -8.59 -29.77
N LEU A 437 -21.97 -9.13 -29.48
CA LEU A 437 -21.31 -9.09 -28.19
C LEU A 437 -20.48 -7.80 -28.09
N ILE A 438 -20.42 -7.22 -26.90
CA ILE A 438 -19.66 -6.00 -26.64
C ILE A 438 -18.30 -6.40 -26.06
N ARG A 439 -17.21 -5.93 -26.68
CA ARG A 439 -15.87 -6.13 -26.13
C ARG A 439 -15.69 -5.32 -24.85
N LEU A 440 -15.24 -5.98 -23.78
CA LEU A 440 -14.90 -5.32 -22.54
C LEU A 440 -13.45 -4.76 -22.62
N PRO A 441 -13.18 -3.52 -22.15
CA PRO A 441 -11.88 -2.86 -22.30
C PRO A 441 -10.79 -3.20 -21.26
#